data_AF-A0A933Q0E5-F1
#
_entry.id   AF-A0A933Q0E5-F1
#
_cell.length_a   1.000
_cell.length_b   1.000
_cell.length_c   1.000
_cell.angle_alpha   90.00
_cell.angle_beta   90.00
_cell.angle_gamma   90.00
#
_symmetry.space_group_name_H-M   'P 1'
#
loop_
_entity.id
_entity.type
_entity.pdbx_description
1 polymer ?
#
loop_
_entity_poly.entity_id
_entity_poly.type
_entity_poly.pdbx_seq_one_letter_code
_entity_poly.pdbx_strand_id
1 'polypeptide(L)'
;MMRYIIVSVVSGIIFGVLDGLINANPLAQKLYAAYKPIARTAVNMPAGFIIDVVYGFALAWLFLLIYNSLPGQSGLVKGICFAVIVWFFRVVMSAASHWMMFAIPVSAVLYTLAAGICELLILGILYGLTLKPAA
;
A
#
# COMPACT_ATOMS: atom_id res chain seq x y z
N MET A 1 10.10 11.27 -17.76
CA MET A 1 9.61 9.90 -18.09
C MET A 1 10.46 8.80 -17.50
N MET A 2 11.78 8.72 -17.77
CA MET A 2 12.64 7.65 -17.21
C MET A 2 12.54 7.50 -15.68
N ARG A 3 12.62 8.62 -14.94
CA ARG A 3 12.46 8.64 -13.48
C ARG A 3 11.13 8.07 -13.00
N TYR A 4 10.04 8.38 -13.70
CA TYR A 4 8.71 7.86 -13.36
C TYR A 4 8.66 6.33 -13.54
N ILE A 5 9.19 5.81 -14.65
CA ILE A 5 9.22 4.37 -14.91
C ILE A 5 10.04 3.64 -13.84
N ILE A 6 11.26 4.12 -13.57
CA ILE A 6 12.14 3.50 -12.57
C ILE A 6 11.48 3.50 -11.19
N VAL A 7 10.97 4.65 -10.74
CA VAL A 7 10.35 4.75 -9.42
C VAL A 7 9.09 3.88 -9.34
N SER A 8 8.28 3.81 -10.40
CA SER A 8 7.09 2.97 -10.44
C SER A 8 7.42 1.49 -10.31
N VAL A 9 8.42 1.00 -11.06
CA VAL A 9 8.88 -0.40 -10.97
C VAL A 9 9.44 -0.69 -9.58
N VAL A 10 10.32 0.19 -9.06
CA VAL A 10 10.90 0.04 -7.72
C VAL A 10 9.81 0.02 -6.65
N SER A 11 8.84 0.92 -6.73
CA SER A 11 7.72 0.96 -5.79
C SER A 11 6.88 -0.32 -5.84
N GLY A 12 6.60 -0.85 -7.02
CA GLY A 12 5.85 -2.09 -7.17
C GLY A 12 6.58 -3.31 -6.59
N ILE A 13 7.89 -3.39 -6.83
CA ILE A 13 8.74 -4.42 -6.21
C ILE A 13 8.71 -4.29 -4.67
N ILE A 14 8.88 -3.07 -4.15
CA ILE A 14 8.83 -2.81 -2.71
C ILE A 14 7.47 -3.22 -2.15
N PHE A 15 6.39 -2.88 -2.84
CA PHE A 15 5.03 -3.23 -2.46
C PHE A 15 4.86 -4.74 -2.34
N GLY A 16 5.20 -5.50 -3.39
CA GLY A 16 5.08 -6.96 -3.35
C GLY A 16 5.99 -7.64 -2.34
N VAL A 17 7.19 -7.10 -2.09
CA VAL A 17 8.06 -7.59 -1.01
C VAL A 17 7.44 -7.33 0.36
N LEU A 18 6.94 -6.11 0.61
CA LEU A 18 6.29 -5.77 1.86
C LEU A 18 5.04 -6.61 2.08
N ASP A 19 4.19 -6.77 1.07
CA ASP A 19 3.01 -7.62 1.13
C ASP A 19 3.37 -9.07 1.45
N GLY A 20 4.41 -9.60 0.80
CA GLY A 20 4.96 -10.92 1.12
C GLY A 20 5.41 -11.04 2.57
N LEU A 21 6.20 -10.09 3.06
CA LEU A 21 6.73 -10.09 4.42
C LEU A 21 5.65 -9.94 5.50
N ILE A 22 4.68 -9.04 5.27
CA ILE A 22 3.57 -8.77 6.17
C ILE A 22 2.68 -10.02 6.26
N ASN A 23 2.29 -10.60 5.12
CA ASN A 23 1.33 -11.71 5.09
C ASN A 23 1.95 -13.08 5.39
N ALA A 24 3.26 -13.28 5.12
CA ALA A 24 3.96 -14.52 5.46
C ALA A 24 4.35 -14.62 6.95
N ASN A 25 4.22 -13.54 7.72
CA ASN A 25 4.54 -13.54 9.14
C ASN A 25 3.63 -14.52 9.92
N PRO A 26 4.16 -15.39 10.80
CA PRO A 26 3.36 -16.29 11.63
C PRO A 26 2.25 -15.61 12.44
N LEU A 27 2.46 -14.37 12.89
CA LEU A 27 1.44 -13.58 13.57
C LEU A 27 0.28 -13.24 12.63
N ALA A 28 0.59 -12.76 11.42
CA ALA A 28 -0.41 -12.43 10.41
C ALA A 28 -1.22 -13.66 10.01
N GLN A 29 -0.57 -14.82 9.80
CA GLN A 29 -1.28 -16.06 9.46
C GLN A 29 -2.26 -16.50 10.55
N LYS A 30 -1.91 -16.33 11.82
CA LYS A 30 -2.83 -16.62 12.94
C LYS A 30 -4.01 -15.66 12.96
N LEU A 31 -3.76 -14.36 12.80
CA LEU A 31 -4.81 -13.34 12.79
C LEU A 31 -5.77 -13.48 11.59
N TYR A 32 -5.22 -13.78 10.41
CA TYR A 32 -5.99 -13.95 9.18
C TYR A 32 -6.59 -15.35 9.01
N ALA A 33 -6.38 -16.26 9.96
CA ALA A 33 -7.05 -17.56 9.95
C ALA A 33 -8.58 -17.45 9.94
N ALA A 34 -9.13 -16.34 10.46
CA ALA A 34 -10.56 -16.03 10.39
C ALA A 34 -11.10 -15.96 8.95
N TYR A 35 -10.26 -15.63 7.98
CA TYR A 35 -10.64 -15.57 6.56
C TYR A 35 -10.59 -16.91 5.84
N LYS A 36 -10.08 -17.99 6.46
CA LYS A 36 -9.94 -19.31 5.82
C LYS A 36 -11.20 -19.81 5.10
N PRO A 37 -12.44 -19.64 5.63
CA PRO A 37 -13.63 -20.14 4.97
C PRO A 37 -13.91 -19.50 3.60
N ILE A 38 -13.45 -18.26 3.38
CA ILE A 38 -13.67 -17.51 2.14
C ILE A 38 -12.40 -17.34 1.31
N ALA A 39 -11.23 -17.69 1.86
CA ALA A 39 -9.95 -17.58 1.19
C ALA A 39 -9.81 -18.64 0.08
N ARG A 40 -9.14 -18.27 -1.01
CA ARG A 40 -8.75 -19.23 -2.05
C ARG A 40 -7.76 -20.24 -1.47
N THR A 41 -7.88 -21.50 -1.90
CA THR A 41 -7.01 -22.61 -1.46
C THR A 41 -5.58 -22.50 -2.02
N ALA A 42 -5.42 -21.89 -3.18
CA ALA A 42 -4.12 -21.67 -3.82
C ALA A 42 -3.92 -20.18 -4.15
N VAL A 43 -2.79 -19.64 -3.70
CA VAL A 43 -2.37 -18.27 -4.00
C VAL A 43 -1.60 -18.26 -5.32
N ASN A 44 -2.04 -17.44 -6.27
CA ASN A 44 -1.30 -17.20 -7.50
C ASN A 44 -0.29 -16.07 -7.26
N MET A 45 0.92 -16.45 -6.80
CA MET A 45 1.98 -15.48 -6.48
C MET A 45 2.40 -14.63 -7.69
N PRO A 46 2.60 -15.17 -8.91
CA PRO A 46 2.92 -14.36 -10.08
C PRO A 46 1.87 -13.27 -10.36
N ALA A 47 0.59 -13.61 -10.28
CA ALA A 47 -0.47 -12.64 -10.49
C ALA A 47 -0.47 -11.53 -9.43
N GLY A 48 -0.27 -11.88 -8.15
CA GLY A 48 -0.12 -10.90 -7.07
C GLY A 48 1.02 -9.91 -7.34
N PHE A 49 2.20 -10.42 -7.69
CA PHE A 49 3.35 -9.57 -7.97
C PHE A 49 3.15 -8.64 -9.18
N ILE A 50 2.49 -9.12 -10.24
CA ILE A 50 2.14 -8.27 -11.39
C ILE A 50 1.18 -7.15 -10.97
N ILE A 51 0.20 -7.46 -10.12
CA ILE A 51 -0.74 -6.49 -9.58
C ILE A 51 0.03 -5.42 -8.78
N ASP A 52 1.00 -5.82 -7.95
CA ASP A 52 1.81 -4.88 -7.16
C ASP A 52 2.62 -3.93 -8.03
N VAL A 53 3.21 -4.44 -9.12
CA VAL A 53 3.89 -3.61 -10.11
C VAL A 53 2.94 -2.60 -10.74
N VAL A 54 1.74 -3.03 -11.15
CA VAL A 54 0.72 -2.13 -11.70
C VAL A 54 0.30 -1.06 -10.68
N TYR A 55 0.13 -1.42 -9.41
CA TYR A 55 -0.14 -0.47 -8.34
C TYR A 55 1.00 0.52 -8.12
N GLY A 56 2.25 0.10 -8.26
CA GLY A 56 3.42 1.00 -8.23
C GLY A 56 3.30 2.13 -9.27
N PHE A 57 2.94 1.79 -10.52
CA PHE A 57 2.67 2.79 -11.56
C PHE A 57 1.47 3.68 -11.21
N ALA A 58 0.35 3.08 -10.80
CA ALA A 58 -0.86 3.82 -10.49
C ALA A 58 -0.65 4.84 -9.37
N LEU A 59 0.03 4.45 -8.29
CA LEU A 59 0.30 5.31 -7.14
C LEU A 59 1.33 6.39 -7.46
N ALA A 60 2.40 6.08 -8.20
CA ALA A 60 3.36 7.07 -8.66
C ALA A 60 2.71 8.13 -9.57
N TRP A 61 1.80 7.71 -10.45
CA TRP A 61 1.04 8.61 -11.31
C TRP A 61 0.09 9.49 -10.50
N LEU A 62 -0.67 8.89 -9.58
CA LEU A 62 -1.59 9.61 -8.71
C LEU A 62 -0.85 10.66 -7.87
N PHE A 63 0.31 10.30 -7.30
CA PHE A 63 1.16 11.22 -6.56
C PHE A 63 1.55 12.44 -7.39
N LEU A 64 1.97 12.24 -8.64
CA LEU A 64 2.31 13.35 -9.54
C LEU A 64 1.09 14.20 -9.91
N LEU A 65 -0.07 13.57 -10.13
CA LEU A 65 -1.32 14.25 -10.47
C LEU A 65 -1.76 15.22 -9.38
N ILE A 66 -1.69 14.79 -8.11
CA ILE A 66 -2.10 15.63 -6.97
C ILE A 66 -0.93 16.39 -6.32
N TYR A 67 0.29 16.28 -6.85
CA TYR A 67 1.50 16.83 -6.23
C TYR A 67 1.37 18.30 -5.86
N ASN A 68 0.84 19.12 -6.76
CA ASN A 68 0.68 20.56 -6.54
C ASN A 68 -0.38 20.89 -5.48
N SER A 69 -1.33 20.00 -5.25
CA SER A 69 -2.39 20.15 -4.24
C SER A 69 -1.99 19.62 -2.87
N LEU A 70 -0.93 18.80 -2.79
CA LEU A 70 -0.45 18.26 -1.52
C LEU A 70 0.19 19.37 -0.67
N PRO A 71 -0.12 19.42 0.64
CA PRO A 71 0.42 20.43 1.54
C PRO A 71 1.93 20.23 1.77
N GLY A 72 2.62 21.34 2.06
CA GLY A 72 4.05 21.35 2.36
C GLY A 72 4.94 21.84 1.21
N GLN A 73 6.07 22.43 1.58
CA GLN A 73 7.04 22.96 0.62
C GLN A 73 8.07 21.91 0.17
N SER A 74 8.31 20.88 1.00
CA SER A 74 9.27 19.82 0.69
C SER A 74 8.58 18.59 0.09
N GLY A 75 9.28 17.90 -0.81
CA GLY A 75 8.77 16.67 -1.42
C GLY A 75 8.49 15.56 -0.40
N LEU A 76 9.29 15.48 0.67
CA LEU A 76 9.10 14.50 1.75
C LEU A 76 7.78 14.73 2.51
N VAL A 77 7.44 15.98 2.85
CA VAL A 77 6.15 16.29 3.52
C VAL A 77 4.99 15.91 2.60
N LYS A 78 5.08 16.24 1.31
CA LYS A 78 4.07 15.84 0.31
C LYS A 78 3.93 14.32 0.23
N GLY A 79 5.05 13.60 0.25
CA GLY A 79 5.08 12.13 0.27
C GLY A 79 4.37 11.52 1.48
N ILE A 80 4.60 12.06 2.67
CA ILE A 80 3.92 11.63 3.90
C ILE A 80 2.42 11.94 3.84
N CYS A 81 2.05 13.15 3.41
CA CYS A 81 0.64 13.52 3.27
C CYS A 81 -0.08 12.61 2.27
N PHE A 82 0.56 12.30 1.14
CA PHE A 82 0.06 11.35 0.17
C PHE A 82 -0.14 9.95 0.78
N ALA A 83 0.86 9.44 1.49
CA ALA A 83 0.79 8.14 2.16
C ALA A 83 -0.41 8.05 3.10
N VAL A 84 -0.63 9.07 3.93
CA VAL A 84 -1.76 9.12 4.89
C VAL A 84 -3.10 9.14 4.16
N ILE A 85 -3.22 9.93 3.08
CA ILE A 85 -4.45 9.99 2.26
C ILE A 85 -4.74 8.62 1.64
N VAL A 86 -3.76 8.01 0.96
CA VAL A 86 -3.93 6.71 0.32
C VAL A 86 -4.21 5.63 1.36
N TRP A 87 -3.55 5.69 2.52
CA TRP A 87 -3.77 4.75 3.63
C TRP A 87 -5.19 4.82 4.15
N PHE A 88 -5.71 6.02 4.34
CA PHE A 88 -7.08 6.21 4.77
C PHE A 88 -8.06 5.61 3.76
N PHE A 89 -7.97 6.00 2.49
CA PHE A 89 -8.92 5.55 1.46
C PHE A 89 -8.80 4.05 1.12
N ARG A 90 -7.57 3.50 1.09
CA ARG A 90 -7.35 2.09 0.75
C ARG A 90 -7.53 1.17 1.94
N VAL A 91 -6.89 1.47 3.07
CA VAL A 91 -6.73 0.53 4.18
C VAL A 91 -7.82 0.75 5.22
N VAL A 92 -8.05 1.98 5.67
CA VAL A 92 -9.06 2.24 6.72
C VAL A 92 -10.47 1.90 6.23
N MET A 93 -10.83 2.34 5.03
CA MET A 93 -12.16 2.03 4.47
C MET A 93 -12.37 0.54 4.23
N SER A 94 -11.36 -0.17 3.71
CA SER A 94 -11.42 -1.62 3.51
C SER A 94 -11.53 -2.38 4.84
N ALA A 95 -10.71 -2.00 5.82
CA ALA A 95 -10.69 -2.61 7.16
C ALA A 95 -12.03 -2.42 7.89
N ALA A 96 -12.61 -1.22 7.83
CA ALA A 96 -13.93 -0.93 8.40
C ALA A 96 -15.05 -1.75 7.71
N SER A 97 -15.00 -1.84 6.38
CA SER A 97 -15.97 -2.64 5.61
C SER A 97 -15.87 -4.12 5.97
N HIS A 98 -14.65 -4.65 6.02
CA HIS A 98 -14.40 -6.03 6.42
C HIS A 98 -14.89 -6.32 7.84
N TRP A 99 -14.56 -5.44 8.80
CA TRP A 99 -15.00 -5.57 10.19
C TRP A 99 -16.53 -5.60 10.32
N MET A 100 -17.25 -4.92 9.44
CA MET A 100 -18.71 -4.90 9.44
C MET A 100 -19.33 -6.09 8.70
N MET A 101 -18.71 -6.57 7.63
CA MET A 101 -19.25 -7.64 6.79
C MET A 101 -18.90 -9.05 7.30
N PHE A 102 -17.78 -9.20 8.01
CA PHE A 102 -17.24 -10.51 8.37
C PHE A 102 -16.90 -10.59 9.86
N ALA A 103 -17.02 -11.80 10.41
CA ALA A 103 -16.68 -12.09 11.81
C ALA A 103 -15.14 -12.19 11.99
N ILE A 104 -14.45 -11.06 11.86
CA ILE A 104 -13.00 -10.98 11.96
C ILE A 104 -12.61 -10.42 13.33
N PRO A 105 -11.60 -10.96 14.01
CA PRO A 105 -11.14 -10.42 15.27
C PRO A 105 -10.59 -8.99 15.10
N VAL A 106 -10.89 -8.12 16.06
CA VAL A 106 -10.42 -6.72 16.08
C VAL A 106 -8.89 -6.63 15.98
N SER A 107 -8.17 -7.60 16.53
CA SER A 107 -6.71 -7.68 16.42
C SER A 107 -6.21 -7.83 14.99
N ALA A 108 -6.93 -8.55 14.12
CA ALA A 108 -6.58 -8.63 12.69
C ALA A 108 -6.83 -7.30 11.98
N VAL A 109 -7.93 -6.61 12.31
CA VAL A 109 -8.23 -5.27 11.77
C VAL A 109 -7.13 -4.27 12.14
N LEU A 110 -6.75 -4.23 13.43
CA LEU A 110 -5.67 -3.36 13.92
C LEU A 110 -4.33 -3.69 13.26
N TYR A 111 -4.05 -4.98 13.07
CA TYR A 111 -2.84 -5.41 12.36
C TYR A 111 -2.84 -4.92 10.91
N THR A 112 -3.95 -5.07 10.16
CA THR A 112 -4.07 -4.57 8.79
C THR A 112 -3.89 -3.05 8.72
N LEU A 113 -4.47 -2.31 9.65
CA LEU A 113 -4.31 -0.86 9.74
C LEU A 113 -2.84 -0.46 9.94
N ALA A 114 -2.16 -1.10 10.90
CA ALA A 114 -0.77 -0.84 11.24
C ALA A 114 0.20 -1.27 10.12
N ALA A 115 0.00 -2.43 9.52
CA ALA A 115 0.81 -2.90 8.40
C ALA A 115 0.64 -1.99 7.17
N GLY A 116 -0.61 -1.63 6.86
CA GLY A 116 -0.91 -0.77 5.73
C GLY A 116 -0.36 0.65 5.86
N ILE A 117 -0.31 1.23 7.07
CA ILE A 117 0.30 2.57 7.25
C ILE A 117 1.82 2.50 7.06
N CYS A 118 2.48 1.46 7.56
CA CYS A 118 3.92 1.27 7.38
C CYS A 118 4.28 1.15 5.89
N GLU A 119 3.55 0.33 5.15
CA GLU A 119 3.74 0.13 3.71
C GLU A 119 3.59 1.44 2.92
N LEU A 120 2.51 2.17 3.19
CA LEU A 120 2.21 3.38 2.44
C LEU A 120 3.13 4.54 2.82
N LEU A 121 3.61 4.60 4.07
CA LEU A 121 4.65 5.56 4.45
C LEU A 121 5.96 5.31 3.72
N ILE A 122 6.41 4.06 3.61
CA ILE A 122 7.63 3.71 2.86
C ILE A 122 7.50 4.17 1.41
N LEU A 123 6.37 3.86 0.76
CA LEU A 123 6.12 4.29 -0.61
C LEU A 123 5.98 5.81 -0.76
N GLY A 124 5.24 6.46 0.15
CA GLY A 124 5.06 7.91 0.12
C GLY A 124 6.39 8.65 0.29
N ILE A 125 7.26 8.18 1.18
CA ILE A 125 8.62 8.73 1.35
C ILE A 125 9.43 8.54 0.06
N LEU A 126 9.40 7.34 -0.54
CA LEU A 126 10.06 7.07 -1.81
C LEU A 126 9.59 8.05 -2.90
N TYR A 127 8.28 8.23 -3.06
CA TYR A 127 7.72 9.16 -4.03
C TYR A 127 8.09 10.60 -3.72
N GLY A 128 7.98 11.04 -2.46
CA GLY A 128 8.31 12.40 -2.05
C GLY A 128 9.77 12.79 -2.28
N LEU A 129 10.69 11.83 -2.14
CA LEU A 129 12.11 12.05 -2.34
C LEU A 129 12.53 11.98 -3.82
N THR A 130 11.84 11.18 -4.62
CA THR A 130 12.28 10.87 -6.00
C THR A 130 11.43 11.52 -7.08
N LEU A 131 10.11 11.62 -6.90
CA LEU A 131 9.19 12.15 -7.89
C LEU A 131 8.98 13.65 -7.70
N LYS A 132 9.12 14.37 -8.81
CA LYS A 132 8.74 15.78 -8.95
C LYS A 132 8.00 15.95 -10.27
N PRO A 133 7.03 16.88 -10.37
CA PRO A 133 6.45 17.26 -11.65
C PRO A 133 7.55 17.68 -12.63
N ALA A 134 7.38 17.37 -13.92
CA ALA A 134 8.16 18.04 -14.94
C ALA A 134 7.71 19.51 -14.96
N ALA A 135 8.67 20.43 -14.87
CA ALA A 135 8.42 21.85 -15.08
C ALA A 135 7.97 22.11 -16.52
#